data_AF-A0A1Z4VP45-F1
#
_entry.id   AF-A0A1Z4VP45-F1
#
_cell.length_a   1.000
_cell.length_b   1.000
_cell.length_c   1.000
_cell.angle_alpha   90.00
_cell.angle_beta   90.00
_cell.angle_gamma   90.00
#
_symmetry.space_group_name_H-M   'P 1'
#
loop_
_entity.id
_entity.type
_entity.pdbx_description
1 polymer ?
#
loop_
_entity_poly.entity_id
_entity_poly.type
_entity_poly.pdbx_seq_one_letter_code
_entity_poly.pdbx_strand_id
1 'polypeptide(L)'
;MTMKKNLVGAAIAAAVGVAAPQAAMADIITADWDGLFTMLDSTGAALDNGSLPKGTNRFQTPVNGTIQFDTDTGTGSATLVPFDFFNGSLPAEAVGIEFQAIGDGMGGEGSLVLGNMLFNWNGNTGIPVSIVLDAAGFFGGMQAGLIGDGDLTQAEVAGFGATPASDGTYTNGTYGYLGVGPVPIATTEWNTSFAPGCSLGDCEGVSPSGALPLVEDTDANLNEFAQGDGVGIGGNPMADGPFQGFNANFDITAMTNIQVTPSAIPVPAAVWLFGSGLLGLVGVARRRKA
;
A
#
# COMPACT_ATOMS: atom_id res chain seq x y z
N MET A 1 -56.15 26.51 -37.46
CA MET A 1 -55.79 25.41 -36.54
C MET A 1 -54.29 25.19 -36.65
N THR A 2 -53.53 25.84 -35.79
CA THR A 2 -52.08 26.02 -35.95
C THR A 2 -51.42 25.89 -34.58
N MET A 3 -51.40 24.67 -34.06
CA MET A 3 -50.53 24.27 -32.96
C MET A 3 -50.08 22.86 -33.27
N LYS A 4 -48.75 22.63 -33.16
CA LYS A 4 -48.01 21.35 -33.01
C LYS A 4 -46.71 21.35 -33.82
N LYS A 5 -45.76 22.22 -33.46
CA LYS A 5 -44.33 22.03 -33.80
C LYS A 5 -43.37 22.30 -32.63
N ASN A 6 -43.82 22.91 -31.54
CA ASN A 6 -42.92 23.37 -30.46
C ASN A 6 -42.80 22.41 -29.27
N LEU A 7 -43.42 21.22 -29.31
CA LEU A 7 -43.43 20.29 -28.17
C LEU A 7 -42.40 19.15 -28.28
N VAL A 8 -41.65 19.06 -29.38
CA VAL A 8 -40.63 18.01 -29.59
C VAL A 8 -39.22 18.48 -29.16
N GLY A 9 -38.99 19.78 -29.00
CA GLY A 9 -37.68 20.33 -28.57
C GLY A 9 -37.41 20.26 -27.06
N ALA A 10 -38.45 20.17 -26.22
CA ALA A 10 -38.30 20.22 -24.76
C ALA A 10 -38.01 18.85 -24.11
N ALA A 11 -38.26 17.74 -24.82
CA ALA A 11 -38.05 16.39 -24.28
C ALA A 11 -36.59 15.89 -24.42
N ILE A 12 -35.76 16.55 -25.25
CA ILE A 12 -34.36 16.16 -25.46
C ILE A 12 -33.42 16.84 -24.45
N ALA A 13 -33.79 18.03 -23.93
CA ALA A 13 -32.97 18.77 -22.97
C ALA A 13 -33.05 18.21 -21.53
N ALA A 14 -34.10 17.46 -21.18
CA ALA A 14 -34.27 16.88 -19.84
C ALA A 14 -33.52 15.55 -19.64
N ALA A 15 -32.97 14.94 -20.69
CA ALA A 15 -32.23 13.69 -20.63
C ALA A 15 -30.71 13.84 -20.45
N VAL A 16 -30.20 15.09 -20.41
CA VAL A 16 -28.75 15.38 -20.43
C VAL A 16 -28.23 15.97 -19.11
N GLY A 17 -29.11 16.32 -18.16
CA GLY A 17 -28.75 17.21 -17.04
C GLY A 17 -28.54 16.58 -15.67
N VAL A 18 -28.84 15.30 -15.46
CA VAL A 18 -28.54 14.64 -14.18
C VAL A 18 -27.18 13.99 -14.36
N ALA A 19 -26.13 14.64 -13.84
CA ALA A 19 -24.84 14.00 -13.67
C ALA A 19 -25.10 12.74 -12.84
N ALA A 20 -25.13 11.59 -13.52
CA ALA A 20 -25.15 10.31 -12.84
C ALA A 20 -23.94 10.31 -11.90
N PRO A 21 -24.07 9.79 -10.67
CA PRO A 21 -22.90 9.58 -9.82
C PRO A 21 -21.88 8.84 -10.69
N GLN A 22 -20.73 9.48 -10.94
CA GLN A 22 -19.64 8.80 -11.62
C GLN A 22 -19.36 7.57 -10.76
N ALA A 23 -19.59 6.39 -11.34
CA ALA A 23 -19.17 5.17 -10.69
C ALA A 23 -17.68 5.36 -10.36
N ALA A 24 -17.31 5.18 -9.10
CA ALA A 24 -15.91 5.18 -8.70
C ALA A 24 -15.18 4.24 -9.67
N MET A 25 -14.28 4.79 -10.47
CA MET A 25 -13.52 3.98 -11.42
C MET A 25 -12.51 3.22 -10.59
N ALA A 26 -12.55 1.90 -10.71
CA ALA A 26 -11.47 1.05 -10.26
C ALA A 26 -10.22 1.40 -11.06
N ASP A 27 -9.12 1.68 -10.38
CA ASP A 27 -7.88 2.14 -10.97
C ASP A 27 -6.75 1.21 -10.55
N ILE A 28 -5.89 0.84 -11.50
CA ILE A 28 -4.62 0.19 -11.22
C ILE A 28 -3.57 1.28 -11.15
N ILE A 29 -2.99 1.45 -9.96
CA ILE A 29 -1.93 2.42 -9.69
C ILE A 29 -0.61 1.68 -9.76
N THR A 30 0.32 2.15 -10.57
CA THR A 30 1.72 1.67 -10.59
C THR A 30 2.65 2.82 -10.30
N ALA A 31 3.68 2.60 -9.49
CA ALA A 31 4.68 3.62 -9.17
C ALA A 31 6.06 2.98 -8.93
N ASP A 32 7.11 3.76 -9.17
CA ASP A 32 8.41 3.52 -8.57
C ASP A 32 8.39 4.08 -7.14
N TRP A 33 9.15 3.49 -6.22
CA TRP A 33 9.18 3.96 -4.84
C TRP A 33 10.58 3.93 -4.24
N ASP A 34 10.85 4.91 -3.38
CA ASP A 34 12.03 4.97 -2.52
C ASP A 34 11.58 4.89 -1.06
N GLY A 35 12.40 4.24 -0.23
CA GLY A 35 12.06 4.04 1.17
C GLY A 35 13.27 3.72 2.05
N LEU A 36 12.95 3.41 3.30
CA LEU A 36 13.90 3.05 4.33
C LEU A 36 13.52 1.69 4.91
N PHE A 37 14.52 0.84 5.06
CA PHE A 37 14.42 -0.42 5.76
C PHE A 37 15.10 -0.32 7.11
N THR A 38 14.37 -0.63 8.18
CA THR A 38 14.87 -0.67 9.56
C THR A 38 14.64 -2.05 10.14
N MET A 39 15.70 -2.68 10.67
CA MET A 39 15.57 -3.93 11.42
C MET A 39 15.63 -3.63 12.91
N LEU A 40 14.61 -4.07 13.64
CA LEU A 40 14.56 -4.00 15.10
C LEU A 40 14.75 -5.40 15.69
N ASP A 41 15.49 -5.51 16.79
CA ASP A 41 15.51 -6.75 17.57
C ASP A 41 14.23 -6.93 18.40
N SER A 42 14.16 -8.02 19.16
CA SER A 42 13.00 -8.35 20.01
C SER A 42 12.80 -7.39 21.19
N THR A 43 13.65 -6.38 21.37
CA THR A 43 13.52 -5.32 22.38
C THR A 43 13.20 -3.96 21.77
N GLY A 44 13.00 -3.91 20.45
CA GLY A 44 12.80 -2.68 19.68
C GLY A 44 14.08 -1.91 19.38
N ALA A 45 15.27 -2.49 19.63
CA ALA A 45 16.53 -1.80 19.33
C ALA A 45 16.83 -1.89 17.83
N ALA A 46 17.05 -0.75 17.18
CA ALA A 46 17.46 -0.73 15.79
C ALA A 46 18.87 -1.30 15.62
N LEU A 47 19.06 -2.07 14.56
CA LEU A 47 20.31 -2.75 14.27
C LEU A 47 21.14 -2.01 13.23
N ASP A 48 22.43 -1.93 13.50
CA ASP A 48 23.41 -1.29 12.63
C ASP A 48 23.68 -2.13 11.39
N ASN A 49 23.29 -1.64 10.22
CA ASN A 49 23.67 -2.21 8.94
C ASN A 49 25.14 -1.89 8.62
N GLY A 50 26.02 -2.80 9.03
CA GLY A 50 27.45 -2.70 8.79
C GLY A 50 27.88 -2.65 7.32
N SER A 51 26.98 -2.97 6.37
CA SER A 51 27.25 -2.85 4.93
C SER A 51 27.26 -1.41 4.44
N LEU A 52 26.65 -0.49 5.19
CA LEU A 52 26.60 0.93 4.82
C LEU A 52 27.88 1.68 5.22
N PRO A 53 28.28 2.72 4.47
CA PRO A 53 29.47 3.51 4.80
C PRO A 53 29.41 4.10 6.21
N LYS A 54 30.56 4.18 6.89
CA LYS A 54 30.65 4.87 8.18
C LYS A 54 30.28 6.35 8.01
N GLY A 55 29.46 6.86 8.93
CA GLY A 55 29.02 8.27 8.93
C GLY A 55 27.65 8.51 8.27
N THR A 56 27.04 7.51 7.62
CA THR A 56 25.61 7.56 7.28
C THR A 56 24.77 7.08 8.46
N ASN A 57 23.46 7.31 8.44
CA ASN A 57 22.56 6.59 9.35
C ASN A 57 22.56 5.11 8.95
N ARG A 58 23.23 4.25 9.74
CA ARG A 58 23.34 2.82 9.43
C ARG A 58 22.18 2.00 9.98
N PHE A 59 21.27 2.63 10.72
CA PHE A 59 20.07 1.99 11.24
C PHE A 59 18.91 2.02 10.24
N GLN A 60 19.03 2.83 9.17
CA GLN A 60 18.07 2.92 8.07
C GLN A 60 18.77 2.62 6.76
N THR A 61 18.42 1.48 6.16
CA THR A 61 18.97 1.07 4.87
C THR A 61 18.10 1.60 3.75
N PRO A 62 18.63 2.44 2.84
CA PRO A 62 17.87 2.89 1.69
C PRO A 62 17.47 1.70 0.82
N VAL A 63 16.20 1.64 0.44
CA VAL A 63 15.62 0.59 -0.40
C VAL A 63 14.70 1.21 -1.44
N ASN A 64 14.51 0.53 -2.56
CA ASN A 64 13.60 0.99 -3.63
C ASN A 64 13.05 -0.18 -4.44
N GLY A 65 12.05 0.11 -5.26
CA GLY A 65 11.45 -0.86 -6.16
C GLY A 65 10.25 -0.29 -6.91
N THR A 66 9.34 -1.19 -7.29
CA THR A 66 8.08 -0.83 -7.94
C THR A 66 6.90 -1.34 -7.13
N ILE A 67 5.77 -0.65 -7.15
CA ILE A 67 4.52 -1.08 -6.54
C ILE A 67 3.38 -1.00 -7.55
N GLN A 68 2.47 -1.96 -7.48
CA GLN A 68 1.21 -1.97 -8.19
C GLN A 68 0.08 -2.19 -7.19
N PHE A 69 -0.98 -1.40 -7.26
CA PHE A 69 -2.13 -1.47 -6.36
C PHE A 69 -3.44 -1.33 -7.15
N ASP A 70 -4.36 -2.28 -6.96
CA ASP A 70 -5.70 -2.30 -7.55
C ASP A 70 -6.71 -1.78 -6.51
N THR A 71 -7.31 -0.62 -6.80
CA THR A 71 -8.21 0.06 -5.85
C THR A 71 -9.61 -0.56 -5.77
N ASP A 72 -9.98 -1.45 -6.71
CA ASP A 72 -11.26 -2.18 -6.68
C ASP A 72 -11.21 -3.32 -5.68
N THR A 73 -10.13 -4.10 -5.77
CA THR A 73 -9.94 -5.31 -4.96
C THR A 73 -9.19 -5.02 -3.67
N GLY A 74 -8.53 -3.87 -3.59
CA GLY A 74 -7.60 -3.53 -2.52
C GLY A 74 -6.34 -4.41 -2.54
N THR A 75 -6.08 -5.14 -3.63
CA THR A 75 -4.90 -6.01 -3.73
C THR A 75 -3.74 -5.26 -4.35
N GLY A 76 -2.52 -5.66 -4.02
CA GLY A 76 -1.33 -5.09 -4.65
C GLY A 76 -0.17 -6.08 -4.69
N SER A 77 0.86 -5.69 -5.41
CA SER A 77 2.15 -6.39 -5.43
C SER A 77 3.28 -5.38 -5.51
N ALA A 78 4.48 -5.79 -5.13
CA ALA A 78 5.68 -4.97 -5.32
C ALA A 78 6.89 -5.78 -5.76
N THR A 79 7.89 -5.05 -6.21
CA THR A 79 9.27 -5.51 -6.31
C THR A 79 10.12 -4.71 -5.34
N LEU A 80 11.24 -5.30 -4.93
CA LEU A 80 12.26 -4.66 -4.11
C LEU A 80 13.61 -4.98 -4.72
N VAL A 81 14.40 -3.95 -5.00
CA VAL A 81 15.77 -4.13 -5.49
C VAL A 81 16.59 -4.78 -4.36
N PRO A 82 17.32 -5.87 -4.64
CA PRO A 82 18.14 -6.52 -3.63
C PRO A 82 19.13 -5.53 -2.99
N PHE A 83 19.28 -5.62 -1.68
CA PHE A 83 20.11 -4.68 -0.92
C PHE A 83 21.04 -5.41 0.06
N ASP A 84 22.20 -4.82 0.32
CA ASP A 84 23.16 -5.40 1.24
C ASP A 84 22.75 -5.18 2.70
N PHE A 85 22.82 -6.25 3.48
CA PHE A 85 22.36 -6.25 4.86
C PHE A 85 23.32 -7.03 5.76
N PHE A 86 23.75 -6.40 6.87
CA PHE A 86 24.61 -6.95 7.92
C PHE A 86 25.94 -7.58 7.47
N ASN A 87 26.57 -7.04 6.43
CA ASN A 87 27.78 -7.63 5.83
C ASN A 87 27.60 -9.11 5.43
N GLY A 88 26.37 -9.48 5.05
CA GLY A 88 26.09 -10.80 4.50
C GLY A 88 26.91 -11.09 3.24
N SER A 89 27.14 -12.38 2.96
CA SER A 89 27.86 -12.78 1.75
C SER A 89 27.02 -12.62 0.47
N LEU A 90 25.70 -12.49 0.63
CA LEU A 90 24.71 -12.29 -0.43
C LEU A 90 23.72 -11.20 0.02
N PRO A 91 23.18 -10.40 -0.92
CA PRO A 91 22.18 -9.39 -0.62
C PRO A 91 20.88 -10.03 -0.12
N ALA A 92 20.08 -9.25 0.60
CA ALA A 92 18.71 -9.59 0.91
C ALA A 92 17.85 -9.40 -0.35
N GLU A 93 17.11 -10.44 -0.74
CA GLU A 93 16.20 -10.42 -1.89
C GLU A 93 14.78 -10.74 -1.43
N ALA A 94 13.85 -9.80 -1.63
CA ALA A 94 12.44 -10.06 -1.37
C ALA A 94 11.78 -10.70 -2.59
N VAL A 95 10.92 -11.68 -2.36
CA VAL A 95 10.16 -12.38 -3.40
C VAL A 95 8.69 -12.51 -2.98
N GLY A 96 7.79 -12.46 -3.96
CA GLY A 96 6.36 -12.63 -3.75
C GLY A 96 5.75 -11.57 -2.82
N ILE A 97 6.13 -10.30 -3.01
CA ILE A 97 5.55 -9.20 -2.21
C ILE A 97 4.11 -8.98 -2.66
N GLU A 98 3.18 -9.23 -1.74
CA GLU A 98 1.74 -9.08 -1.94
C GLU A 98 1.15 -8.16 -0.87
N PHE A 99 0.15 -7.36 -1.27
CA PHE A 99 -0.57 -6.43 -0.40
C PHE A 99 -2.07 -6.69 -0.44
N GLN A 100 -2.73 -6.46 0.69
CA GLN A 100 -4.18 -6.46 0.81
C GLN A 100 -4.62 -5.30 1.69
N ALA A 101 -5.48 -4.41 1.18
CA ALA A 101 -6.18 -3.41 1.97
C ALA A 101 -7.07 -4.13 2.98
N ILE A 102 -6.94 -3.77 4.25
CA ILE A 102 -7.66 -4.38 5.37
C ILE A 102 -8.48 -3.36 6.17
N GLY A 103 -8.58 -2.12 5.69
CA GLY A 103 -9.37 -1.07 6.31
C GLY A 103 -8.77 -0.63 7.65
N ASP A 104 -9.53 -0.74 8.74
CA ASP A 104 -9.04 -0.51 10.10
C ASP A 104 -8.51 -1.79 10.79
N GLY A 105 -8.42 -2.91 10.06
CA GLY A 105 -8.05 -4.23 10.60
C GLY A 105 -9.16 -4.94 11.38
N MET A 106 -10.29 -4.26 11.62
CA MET A 106 -11.45 -4.72 12.38
C MET A 106 -12.72 -4.84 11.52
N GLY A 107 -12.58 -4.65 10.19
CA GLY A 107 -13.66 -4.75 9.21
C GLY A 107 -14.36 -3.42 8.89
N GLY A 108 -13.87 -2.30 9.44
CA GLY A 108 -14.28 -0.96 9.10
C GLY A 108 -13.43 -0.32 8.00
N GLU A 109 -13.80 0.90 7.61
CA GLU A 109 -12.99 1.72 6.70
C GLU A 109 -11.70 2.17 7.40
N GLY A 110 -10.59 2.19 6.67
CA GLY A 110 -9.30 2.63 7.20
C GLY A 110 -8.19 2.55 6.15
N SER A 111 -6.98 2.89 6.57
CA SER A 111 -5.81 3.01 5.71
C SER A 111 -4.84 1.84 5.80
N LEU A 112 -5.16 0.81 6.59
CA LEU A 112 -4.23 -0.29 6.82
C LEU A 112 -4.16 -1.23 5.61
N VAL A 113 -2.94 -1.67 5.33
CA VAL A 113 -2.57 -2.62 4.29
C VAL A 113 -1.75 -3.73 4.92
N LEU A 114 -2.19 -4.97 4.74
CA LEU A 114 -1.43 -6.16 5.11
C LEU A 114 -0.45 -6.50 3.98
N GLY A 115 0.84 -6.49 4.27
CA GLY A 115 1.91 -6.96 3.39
C GLY A 115 2.39 -8.36 3.79
N ASN A 116 2.62 -9.21 2.80
CA ASN A 116 3.33 -10.49 2.98
C ASN A 116 4.43 -10.60 1.92
N MET A 117 5.58 -11.13 2.32
CA MET A 117 6.69 -11.40 1.41
C MET A 117 7.61 -12.47 2.00
N LEU A 118 8.49 -13.00 1.16
CA LEU A 118 9.56 -13.90 1.56
C LEU A 118 10.91 -13.24 1.30
N PHE A 119 11.90 -13.48 2.16
CA PHE A 119 13.28 -13.05 1.96
C PHE A 119 14.21 -14.23 1.71
N ASN A 120 15.10 -14.07 0.73
CA ASN A 120 16.31 -14.87 0.60
C ASN A 120 17.48 -14.07 1.15
N TRP A 121 18.26 -14.65 2.07
CA TRP A 121 19.43 -13.97 2.62
C TRP A 121 20.48 -14.97 3.11
N ASN A 122 21.73 -14.76 2.68
CA ASN A 122 22.90 -15.48 3.16
C ASN A 122 22.74 -17.02 3.16
N GLY A 123 22.10 -17.57 2.12
CA GLY A 123 21.87 -19.00 1.95
C GLY A 123 20.58 -19.55 2.54
N ASN A 124 19.83 -18.76 3.31
CA ASN A 124 18.47 -19.09 3.74
C ASN A 124 17.49 -18.62 2.67
N THR A 125 16.42 -19.38 2.44
CA THR A 125 15.45 -19.12 1.37
C THR A 125 14.05 -19.18 1.93
N GLY A 126 13.24 -18.15 1.66
CA GLY A 126 11.86 -18.14 2.13
C GLY A 126 11.68 -17.69 3.57
N ILE A 127 12.54 -16.81 4.09
CA ILE A 127 12.35 -16.21 5.43
C ILE A 127 11.03 -15.41 5.40
N PRO A 128 10.02 -15.78 6.21
CA PRO A 128 8.69 -15.19 6.11
C PRO A 128 8.65 -13.82 6.78
N VAL A 129 8.13 -12.83 6.07
CA VAL A 129 7.86 -11.49 6.60
C VAL A 129 6.40 -11.12 6.30
N SER A 130 5.64 -10.93 7.36
CA SER A 130 4.36 -10.24 7.31
C SER A 130 4.50 -8.88 7.98
N ILE A 131 3.71 -7.91 7.53
CA ILE A 131 3.79 -6.54 8.01
C ILE A 131 2.43 -5.85 7.88
N VAL A 132 2.09 -4.99 8.84
CA VAL A 132 0.94 -4.11 8.74
C VAL A 132 1.44 -2.70 8.45
N LEU A 133 1.03 -2.17 7.31
CA LEU A 133 1.40 -0.85 6.83
C LEU A 133 0.21 0.10 7.00
N ASP A 134 0.47 1.34 7.38
CA ASP A 134 -0.48 2.44 7.30
C ASP A 134 -0.20 3.22 6.00
N ALA A 135 -1.14 3.13 5.06
CA ALA A 135 -1.09 3.79 3.77
C ALA A 135 -1.90 5.10 3.74
N ALA A 136 -2.09 5.77 4.89
CA ALA A 136 -2.84 7.02 4.97
C ALA A 136 -2.32 8.11 4.04
N GLY A 137 -0.99 8.22 3.89
CA GLY A 137 -0.39 9.17 2.94
C GLY A 137 -0.69 8.82 1.49
N PHE A 138 -0.62 7.54 1.11
CA PHE A 138 -0.94 7.09 -0.24
C PHE A 138 -2.43 7.29 -0.58
N PHE A 139 -3.35 6.80 0.26
CA PHE A 139 -4.79 6.95 0.03
C PHE A 139 -5.26 8.39 0.16
N GLY A 140 -4.69 9.17 1.09
CA GLY A 140 -4.95 10.59 1.21
C GLY A 140 -4.47 11.36 -0.03
N GLY A 141 -3.30 11.01 -0.57
CA GLY A 141 -2.77 11.59 -1.80
C GLY A 141 -3.66 11.35 -3.02
N MET A 142 -4.26 10.14 -3.12
CA MET A 142 -5.28 9.85 -4.14
C MET A 142 -6.51 10.74 -3.99
N GLN A 143 -7.06 10.85 -2.78
CA GLN A 143 -8.27 11.64 -2.52
C GLN A 143 -8.04 13.15 -2.74
N ALA A 144 -6.82 13.62 -2.45
CA ALA A 144 -6.40 14.99 -2.68
C ALA A 144 -6.07 15.28 -4.17
N GLY A 145 -6.05 14.26 -5.03
CA GLY A 145 -5.70 14.38 -6.45
C GLY A 145 -4.22 14.67 -6.70
N LEU A 146 -3.36 14.41 -5.72
CA LEU A 146 -1.91 14.67 -5.82
C LEU A 146 -1.23 13.69 -6.78
N ILE A 147 -1.68 12.44 -6.80
CA ILE A 147 -1.14 11.40 -7.72
C ILE A 147 -1.17 11.80 -9.20
N GLY A 148 -2.02 12.76 -9.60
CA GLY A 148 -2.10 13.25 -10.97
C GLY A 148 -0.85 14.01 -11.47
N ASP A 149 0.04 14.46 -10.57
CA ASP A 149 1.30 15.12 -10.95
C ASP A 149 2.44 14.14 -11.27
N GLY A 150 2.26 12.86 -10.91
CA GLY A 150 3.20 11.77 -11.16
C GLY A 150 4.09 11.41 -9.97
N ASP A 151 4.09 12.18 -8.88
CA ASP A 151 4.94 11.94 -7.71
C ASP A 151 4.13 12.04 -6.40
N LEU A 152 4.63 11.47 -5.31
CA LEU A 152 4.08 11.63 -3.97
C LEU A 152 5.21 11.52 -2.94
N THR A 153 5.52 12.63 -2.30
CA THR A 153 6.68 12.80 -1.41
C THR A 153 6.26 13.07 0.03
N GLN A 154 7.20 12.91 0.99
CA GLN A 154 6.99 13.29 2.39
C GLN A 154 6.45 14.72 2.57
N ALA A 155 6.93 15.67 1.75
CA ALA A 155 6.52 17.07 1.85
C ALA A 155 5.02 17.25 1.51
N GLU A 156 4.50 16.48 0.57
CA GLU A 156 3.11 16.52 0.13
C GLU A 156 2.17 15.84 1.11
N VAL A 157 2.65 14.80 1.79
CA VAL A 157 1.86 14.06 2.79
C VAL A 157 2.06 14.57 4.21
N ALA A 158 2.85 15.62 4.45
CA ALA A 158 3.17 16.09 5.81
C ALA A 158 1.96 16.35 6.73
N GLY A 159 0.77 16.60 6.17
CA GLY A 159 -0.48 16.84 6.92
C GLY A 159 -1.38 15.63 7.15
N PHE A 160 -1.14 14.50 6.49
CA PHE A 160 -2.01 13.31 6.53
C PHE A 160 -1.28 11.98 6.28
N GLY A 161 0.03 12.01 6.11
CA GLY A 161 0.89 10.85 5.95
C GLY A 161 0.97 10.04 7.23
N ALA A 162 1.34 8.77 7.09
CA ALA A 162 1.53 7.90 8.21
C ALA A 162 2.91 8.15 8.82
N THR A 163 3.00 8.18 10.16
CA THR A 163 4.29 8.25 10.86
C THR A 163 4.77 6.82 11.11
N PRO A 164 6.00 6.45 10.72
CA PRO A 164 6.55 5.14 11.02
C PRO A 164 6.59 4.83 12.50
N ALA A 165 6.20 3.62 12.88
CA ALA A 165 6.42 3.08 14.22
C ALA A 165 7.91 3.11 14.63
N SER A 166 8.81 3.06 13.65
CA SER A 166 10.25 3.14 13.89
C SER A 166 10.73 4.55 14.28
N ASP A 167 9.95 5.62 14.06
CA ASP A 167 10.38 7.01 14.29
C ASP A 167 10.79 7.28 15.74
N GLY A 168 10.07 6.68 16.70
CA GLY A 168 10.34 6.79 18.14
C GLY A 168 11.58 6.05 18.61
N THR A 169 12.19 5.21 17.76
CA THR A 169 13.30 4.33 18.13
C THR A 169 14.60 5.12 18.29
N TYR A 170 15.15 5.09 19.49
CA TYR A 170 16.42 5.71 19.81
C TYR A 170 17.61 4.82 19.46
N THR A 171 18.52 5.32 18.63
CA THR A 171 19.66 4.57 18.08
C THR A 171 20.99 4.92 18.73
N ASN A 172 20.94 5.30 20.01
CA ASN A 172 22.06 5.88 20.77
C ASN A 172 22.43 7.30 20.29
N GLY A 173 23.12 8.07 21.14
CA GLY A 173 23.30 9.52 20.99
C GLY A 173 24.10 9.98 19.77
N THR A 174 24.64 9.07 18.95
CA THR A 174 25.32 9.42 17.70
C THR A 174 24.36 9.82 16.59
N TYR A 175 23.19 9.18 16.52
CA TYR A 175 22.16 9.48 15.49
C TYR A 175 20.84 9.95 16.09
N GLY A 176 20.61 9.72 17.39
CA GLY A 176 19.39 10.14 18.06
C GLY A 176 18.22 9.25 17.69
N TYR A 177 17.09 9.85 17.34
CA TYR A 177 15.90 9.13 16.86
C TYR A 177 15.96 8.96 15.34
N LEU A 178 15.32 7.91 14.83
CA LEU A 178 15.26 7.63 13.39
C LEU A 178 14.56 8.74 12.60
N GLY A 179 13.48 9.32 13.14
CA GLY A 179 12.90 10.60 12.72
C GLY A 179 12.62 10.74 11.22
N VAL A 180 11.97 9.75 10.61
CA VAL A 180 11.58 9.78 9.19
C VAL A 180 10.50 10.83 8.92
N GLY A 181 9.58 11.02 9.87
CA GLY A 181 8.42 11.88 9.73
C GLY A 181 7.29 11.22 8.92
N PRO A 182 6.22 11.98 8.62
CA PRO A 182 5.09 11.47 7.84
C PRO A 182 5.51 11.03 6.43
N VAL A 183 5.10 9.83 6.03
CA VAL A 183 5.42 9.22 4.74
C VAL A 183 4.16 8.72 4.02
N PRO A 184 4.22 8.49 2.69
CA PRO A 184 3.15 7.87 1.93
C PRO A 184 2.62 6.56 2.55
N ILE A 185 3.53 5.64 2.90
CA ILE A 185 3.19 4.34 3.50
C ILE A 185 4.22 4.04 4.59
N ALA A 186 3.76 3.78 5.81
CA ALA A 186 4.60 3.56 6.98
C ALA A 186 4.34 2.21 7.63
N THR A 187 5.35 1.63 8.28
CA THR A 187 5.16 0.45 9.13
C THR A 187 4.45 0.83 10.43
N THR A 188 3.52 -0.02 10.87
CA THR A 188 2.79 0.14 12.14
C THR A 188 3.32 -0.78 13.25
N GLU A 189 2.80 -0.64 14.46
CA GLU A 189 3.03 -1.53 15.62
C GLU A 189 2.05 -2.72 15.66
N TRP A 190 1.21 -2.89 14.64
CA TRP A 190 0.28 -4.03 14.62
C TRP A 190 0.98 -5.32 14.24
N ASN A 191 0.78 -6.34 15.06
CA ASN A 191 1.14 -7.71 14.75
C ASN A 191 0.05 -8.39 13.92
N THR A 192 0.48 -9.33 13.09
CA THR A 192 -0.42 -10.22 12.35
C THR A 192 -0.64 -11.50 13.13
N SER A 193 -1.83 -12.09 13.07
CA SER A 193 -1.98 -13.50 13.44
C SER A 193 -1.28 -14.38 12.40
N PHE A 194 -0.93 -15.62 12.75
CA PHE A 194 -0.36 -16.55 11.78
C PHE A 194 -1.39 -16.96 10.72
N ALA A 195 -0.98 -16.93 9.46
CA ALA A 195 -1.74 -17.49 8.36
C ALA A 195 -1.81 -19.03 8.45
N PRO A 196 -2.82 -19.67 7.83
CA PRO A 196 -2.89 -21.13 7.78
C PRO A 196 -1.61 -21.77 7.23
N GLY A 197 -1.01 -22.68 7.99
CA GLY A 197 0.23 -23.36 7.60
C GLY A 197 1.52 -22.70 8.11
N CYS A 198 1.41 -21.63 8.90
CA CYS A 198 2.54 -20.97 9.56
C CYS A 198 2.39 -21.06 11.09
N SER A 199 3.48 -21.34 11.79
CA SER A 199 3.61 -21.17 13.24
C SER A 199 5.04 -20.80 13.64
N LEU A 200 5.25 -20.33 14.88
CA LEU A 200 6.59 -19.94 15.35
C LEU A 200 7.63 -21.08 15.16
N GLY A 201 8.64 -20.84 14.31
CA GLY A 201 9.70 -21.78 13.94
C GLY A 201 9.33 -22.82 12.88
N ASP A 202 8.16 -22.67 12.24
CA ASP A 202 7.67 -23.53 11.16
C ASP A 202 6.84 -22.65 10.18
N CYS A 203 7.50 -21.66 9.59
CA CYS A 203 6.92 -20.75 8.58
C CYS A 203 7.85 -20.53 7.37
N GLU A 204 9.06 -21.10 7.35
CA GLU A 204 9.97 -20.93 6.21
C GLU A 204 9.31 -21.40 4.90
N GLY A 205 9.32 -20.51 3.90
CA GLY A 205 8.71 -20.72 2.59
C GLY A 205 7.19 -20.55 2.54
N VAL A 206 6.53 -20.18 3.64
CA VAL A 206 5.07 -19.99 3.70
C VAL A 206 4.74 -18.52 3.41
N SER A 207 4.01 -18.28 2.32
CA SER A 207 3.42 -16.96 1.98
C SER A 207 1.95 -17.14 1.57
N PRO A 208 1.01 -16.40 2.18
CA PRO A 208 1.21 -15.43 3.25
C PRO A 208 1.61 -16.10 4.58
N SER A 209 2.43 -15.43 5.38
CA SER A 209 2.80 -15.89 6.74
C SER A 209 1.94 -15.23 7.82
N GLY A 210 1.42 -14.03 7.55
CA GLY A 210 0.55 -13.27 8.44
C GLY A 210 -0.86 -13.10 7.88
N ALA A 211 -1.84 -13.02 8.78
CA ALA A 211 -3.26 -12.90 8.48
C ALA A 211 -4.00 -12.08 9.55
N LEU A 212 -5.28 -11.81 9.28
CA LEU A 212 -6.24 -11.28 10.27
C LEU A 212 -6.74 -12.38 11.22
N PRO A 213 -7.14 -12.03 12.47
CA PRO A 213 -7.19 -10.68 13.02
C PRO A 213 -5.81 -10.10 13.32
N LEU A 214 -5.73 -8.77 13.40
CA LEU A 214 -4.54 -8.10 13.93
C LEU A 214 -4.45 -8.33 15.44
N VAL A 215 -3.22 -8.31 15.95
CA VAL A 215 -2.89 -8.43 17.37
C VAL A 215 -2.17 -7.14 17.75
N GLU A 216 -2.65 -6.47 18.80
CA GLU A 216 -1.95 -5.30 19.35
C GLU A 216 -0.60 -5.75 19.90
N ASP A 217 0.48 -5.07 19.51
CA ASP A 217 1.77 -5.31 20.13
C ASP A 217 1.81 -4.65 21.51
N THR A 218 1.88 -5.48 22.54
CA THR A 218 1.96 -5.05 23.93
C THR A 218 3.37 -5.15 24.50
N ASP A 219 4.35 -5.59 23.69
CA ASP A 219 5.72 -5.72 24.14
C ASP A 219 6.33 -4.34 24.38
N ALA A 220 7.14 -4.24 25.44
CA ALA A 220 7.77 -2.98 25.81
C ALA A 220 8.87 -2.63 24.80
N ASN A 221 8.71 -1.51 24.10
CA ASN A 221 9.77 -0.95 23.29
C ASN A 221 10.73 -0.17 24.19
N LEU A 222 11.79 -0.86 24.65
CA LEU A 222 12.75 -0.28 25.59
C LEU A 222 13.58 0.86 25.02
N ASN A 223 13.47 1.11 23.71
CA ASN A 223 14.20 2.13 22.98
C ASN A 223 13.29 3.26 22.46
N GLU A 224 12.01 3.22 22.80
CA GLU A 224 11.05 4.26 22.47
C GLU A 224 10.92 5.27 23.60
N PHE A 225 11.61 6.39 23.45
CA PHE A 225 11.64 7.46 24.45
C PHE A 225 10.88 8.72 24.01
N ALA A 226 10.51 8.82 22.72
CA ALA A 226 9.90 10.01 22.14
C ALA A 226 8.36 10.01 22.12
N GLN A 227 7.72 8.86 21.88
CA GLN A 227 6.24 8.76 21.79
C GLN A 227 5.59 8.66 23.17
N GLY A 228 6.30 8.10 24.16
CA GLY A 228 5.94 8.19 25.58
C GLY A 228 4.85 7.23 26.05
N ASP A 229 4.38 6.34 25.18
CA ASP A 229 3.59 5.15 25.51
C ASP A 229 4.50 3.98 25.93
N GLY A 230 5.66 3.81 25.30
CA GLY A 230 6.67 2.80 25.64
C GLY A 230 6.22 1.36 25.38
N VAL A 231 5.31 1.18 24.42
CA VAL A 231 4.66 -0.09 24.07
C VAL A 231 4.60 -0.17 22.55
N GLY A 232 4.85 -1.35 21.99
CA GLY A 232 4.76 -1.61 20.55
C GLY A 232 6.11 -1.51 19.85
N ILE A 233 6.52 -2.59 19.21
CA ILE A 233 7.69 -2.60 18.33
C ILE A 233 7.17 -2.49 16.89
N GLY A 234 7.74 -1.59 16.11
CA GLY A 234 7.37 -1.44 14.70
C GLY A 234 7.64 -2.72 13.90
N GLY A 235 6.63 -3.17 13.15
CA GLY A 235 6.67 -4.37 12.32
C GLY A 235 6.25 -5.62 13.09
N ASN A 236 5.91 -6.69 12.35
CA ASN A 236 5.54 -7.97 12.97
C ASN A 236 6.77 -8.87 13.15
N PRO A 237 6.94 -9.53 14.32
CA PRO A 237 8.08 -10.40 14.57
C PRO A 237 8.17 -11.53 13.55
N MET A 238 9.33 -11.71 12.94
CA MET A 238 9.58 -12.82 12.03
C MET A 238 9.40 -14.15 12.76
N ALA A 239 8.57 -15.00 12.17
CA ALA A 239 8.17 -16.26 12.79
C ALA A 239 9.27 -17.33 12.72
N ASP A 240 10.15 -17.23 11.73
CA ASP A 240 11.10 -18.29 11.37
C ASP A 240 12.35 -17.71 10.68
N GLY A 241 13.35 -18.56 10.44
CA GLY A 241 14.62 -18.19 9.82
C GLY A 241 15.64 -17.63 10.82
N PRO A 242 16.78 -17.09 10.34
CA PRO A 242 17.88 -16.62 11.19
C PRO A 242 17.56 -15.37 12.02
N PHE A 243 16.40 -14.75 11.79
CA PHE A 243 15.96 -13.51 12.42
C PHE A 243 14.65 -13.70 13.21
N GLN A 244 14.38 -14.91 13.70
CA GLN A 244 13.18 -15.16 14.50
C GLN A 244 13.07 -14.17 15.68
N GLY A 245 11.91 -13.50 15.79
CA GLY A 245 11.64 -12.49 16.82
C GLY A 245 12.14 -11.07 16.51
N PHE A 246 12.79 -10.86 15.37
CA PHE A 246 13.18 -9.53 14.90
C PHE A 246 12.06 -8.94 14.03
N ASN A 247 12.00 -7.62 13.95
CA ASN A 247 10.93 -6.89 13.27
C ASN A 247 11.50 -6.11 12.09
N ALA A 248 10.98 -6.42 10.91
CA ALA A 248 11.31 -5.74 9.67
C ALA A 248 10.35 -4.55 9.46
N ASN A 249 10.89 -3.34 9.31
CA ASN A 249 10.13 -2.14 8.97
C ASN A 249 10.49 -1.68 7.56
N PHE A 250 9.46 -1.37 6.77
CA PHE A 250 9.56 -0.78 5.43
C PHE A 250 8.73 0.50 5.40
N ASP A 251 9.42 1.64 5.27
CA ASP A 251 8.79 2.95 5.24
C ASP A 251 9.03 3.57 3.86
N ILE A 252 7.96 3.72 3.06
CA ILE A 252 8.02 4.27 1.70
C ILE A 252 7.96 5.79 1.80
N THR A 253 9.10 6.45 1.59
CA THR A 253 9.27 7.89 1.79
C THR A 253 8.89 8.71 0.56
N ALA A 254 8.96 8.11 -0.64
CA ALA A 254 8.52 8.73 -1.87
C ALA A 254 8.01 7.70 -2.87
N MET A 255 7.03 8.11 -3.67
CA MET A 255 6.56 7.40 -4.85
C MET A 255 6.75 8.32 -6.05
N THR A 256 7.23 7.78 -7.17
CA THR A 256 7.49 8.54 -8.39
C THR A 256 6.99 7.78 -9.61
N ASN A 257 6.88 8.47 -10.74
CA ASN A 257 6.38 7.90 -12.00
C ASN A 257 5.01 7.21 -11.82
N ILE A 258 4.13 7.80 -11.00
CA ILE A 258 2.85 7.21 -10.69
C ILE A 258 1.97 7.22 -11.95
N GLN A 259 1.49 6.05 -12.35
CA GLN A 259 0.57 5.86 -13.46
C GLN A 259 -0.74 5.29 -12.96
N VAL A 260 -1.83 5.94 -13.33
CA VAL A 260 -3.19 5.50 -13.03
C VAL A 260 -3.79 4.92 -14.31
N THR A 261 -3.95 3.60 -14.34
CA THR A 261 -4.60 2.91 -15.45
C THR A 261 -6.05 2.62 -15.06
N PRO A 262 -7.03 3.30 -15.67
CA PRO A 262 -8.42 3.03 -15.36
C PRO A 262 -8.78 1.61 -15.79
N SER A 263 -9.46 0.88 -14.91
CA SER A 263 -10.02 -0.42 -15.26
C SER A 263 -11.04 -0.26 -16.38
N ALA A 264 -11.07 -1.22 -17.31
CA ALA A 264 -12.02 -1.19 -18.39
C ALA A 264 -13.43 -1.45 -17.83
N ILE A 265 -14.26 -0.41 -17.76
CA ILE A 265 -15.67 -0.58 -17.37
C ILE A 265 -16.41 -1.27 -18.51
N PRO A 266 -17.05 -2.44 -18.28
CA PRO A 266 -17.92 -3.04 -19.27
C PRO A 266 -19.03 -2.05 -19.63
N VAL A 267 -19.13 -1.71 -20.91
CA VAL A 267 -20.17 -0.80 -21.39
C VAL A 267 -21.54 -1.40 -21.04
N PRO A 268 -22.40 -0.70 -20.28
CA PRO A 268 -23.66 -1.26 -19.82
C PRO A 268 -24.46 -1.83 -21.00
N ALA A 269 -25.11 -2.98 -20.80
CA ALA A 269 -25.97 -3.58 -21.81
C ALA A 269 -27.05 -2.60 -22.32
N ALA A 270 -27.45 -1.64 -21.48
CA ALA A 270 -28.37 -0.57 -21.85
C ALA A 270 -27.85 0.31 -23.00
N VAL A 271 -26.54 0.57 -23.11
CA VAL A 271 -25.98 1.34 -24.24
C VAL A 271 -26.10 0.54 -25.54
N TRP A 272 -25.86 -0.77 -25.48
CA TRP A 272 -26.06 -1.67 -26.62
C TRP A 272 -27.53 -1.79 -27.01
N LEU A 273 -28.43 -1.95 -26.04
CA LEU A 273 -29.87 -2.01 -26.26
C LEU A 273 -30.43 -0.70 -26.79
N PHE A 274 -29.98 0.43 -26.24
CA PHE A 274 -30.39 1.75 -26.70
C PHE A 274 -29.86 2.04 -28.11
N GLY A 275 -28.59 1.70 -28.39
CA GLY A 275 -28.01 1.82 -29.73
C GLY A 275 -28.77 0.98 -30.76
N SER A 276 -29.05 -0.28 -30.43
CA SER A 276 -29.81 -1.19 -31.30
C SER A 276 -31.27 -0.76 -31.48
N GLY A 277 -31.92 -0.29 -30.42
CA GLY A 277 -33.29 0.24 -30.44
C GLY A 277 -33.40 1.52 -31.28
N LEU A 278 -32.45 2.44 -31.16
CA LEU A 278 -32.40 3.67 -31.96
C LEU A 278 -32.23 3.36 -33.45
N LEU A 279 -31.32 2.44 -33.79
CA LEU A 279 -31.15 1.96 -35.17
C LEU A 279 -32.44 1.31 -35.70
N GLY A 280 -33.13 0.53 -34.87
CA GLY A 280 -34.45 -0.04 -35.19
C GLY A 280 -35.49 1.04 -35.49
N LEU A 281 -35.59 2.07 -34.65
CA LEU A 281 -36.52 3.19 -34.84
C LEU A 281 -36.21 3.99 -36.11
N VAL A 282 -34.93 4.23 -36.43
CA VAL A 282 -34.52 4.88 -37.68
C VAL A 282 -34.92 4.04 -38.90
N GLY A 283 -34.77 2.72 -38.83
CA GLY A 283 -35.24 1.79 -39.87
C GLY A 283 -36.75 1.89 -40.11
N VAL A 284 -37.54 1.89 -39.05
CA VAL A 284 -39.01 2.05 -39.12
C VAL A 284 -39.39 3.41 -39.72
N ALA A 285 -38.70 4.48 -39.33
CA ALA A 285 -38.95 5.83 -39.84
C ALA A 285 -38.66 5.96 -41.35
N ARG A 286 -37.61 5.31 -41.86
CA ARG A 286 -37.30 5.30 -43.30
C ARG A 286 -38.36 4.57 -44.12
N ARG A 287 -38.83 3.41 -43.65
CA ARG A 287 -39.83 2.62 -44.36
C ARG A 287 -41.17 3.34 -44.55
N ARG A 288 -41.48 4.31 -43.68
CA ARG A 288 -42.70 5.13 -43.81
C ARG A 288 -42.64 6.22 -44.88
N LYS A 289 -41.47 6.51 -45.45
CA LYS A 289 -41.29 7.52 -46.51
C LYS A 289 -41.17 6.93 -47.91
N ALA A 290 -40.86 5.64 -48.01
CA ALA A 290 -40.86 4.88 -49.26
C ALA A 290 -42.25 4.29 -49.50
#